data_AF-A0A8C3B8U5-F1
#
_entry.id   AF-A0A8C3B8U5-F1
#
_cell.length_a   1.000
_cell.length_b   1.000
_cell.length_c   1.000
_cell.angle_alpha   90.00
_cell.angle_beta   90.00
_cell.angle_gamma   90.00
#
_symmetry.space_group_name_H-M   'P 1'
#
loop_
_entity.id
_entity.type
_entity.pdbx_description
1 polymer ?
#
loop_
_entity_poly.entity_id
_entity_poly.type
_entity_poly.pdbx_seq_one_letter_code
_entity_poly.pdbx_strand_id
1 'polypeptide(L)'
;MSLWRLRLGPAATAVHGHLRSSVVPAARIHVSPMRNLQYGWLAYMLGDRTSKKLTEYSKIFTVEGSLCSGKGKLAQKLAEKLGMKYFPEADIHYLNRITGDGTLLDEKFNGFCNLERFYNDPKCPDGHSYRLQSWLFGNRVLQYADALEHLLSTGQGVVLERSPYSDFVFLDAMFKQGYIHKRCLAHYNEIKEIGISEFLPPHLVIYLDVPVPEVQKRLQEKGEPYERKVSPQYLQNIEDAYKKTFLPEISETSEVLQYTASDAEDVEKVVEDIEYLKFSKGPWLEQDDVSFHHLRLYVQDKSRVLDSVAVPRFVPEITIGGNEYDKIYYEFRSAELTLQLARVCAADSVRWAPGLGHVGWGGWSWRA
;
A
#
# COMPACT_ATOMS: atom_id res chain seq x y z
N MET A 1 -12.94 8.32 -15.76
CA MET A 1 -12.99 7.04 -15.02
C MET A 1 -11.67 6.86 -14.28
N SER A 2 -11.67 6.30 -13.07
CA SER A 2 -10.45 6.14 -12.27
C SER A 2 -9.68 4.87 -12.68
N LEU A 3 -8.35 4.94 -12.73
CA LEU A 3 -7.50 3.77 -13.04
C LEU A 3 -7.60 2.65 -12.00
N TRP A 4 -7.99 2.97 -10.76
CA TRP A 4 -8.23 1.98 -9.71
C TRP A 4 -9.27 0.92 -10.09
N ARG A 5 -10.34 1.33 -10.78
CA ARG A 5 -11.43 0.42 -11.21
C ARG A 5 -11.02 -0.57 -12.29
N LEU A 6 -9.96 -0.27 -13.03
CA LEU A 6 -9.41 -1.14 -14.08
C LEU A 6 -8.94 -2.49 -13.50
N ARG A 7 -8.49 -2.47 -12.25
CA ARG A 7 -7.64 -3.52 -11.69
C ARG A 7 -8.32 -4.43 -10.67
N LEU A 8 -9.38 -3.94 -10.03
CA LEU A 8 -10.15 -4.69 -9.03
C LEU A 8 -11.57 -5.04 -9.47
N GLY A 9 -11.93 -4.77 -10.73
CA GLY A 9 -13.23 -5.14 -11.28
C GLY A 9 -13.48 -6.67 -11.21
N PRO A 10 -14.71 -7.11 -10.91
CA PRO A 10 -15.02 -8.53 -10.79
C PRO A 10 -14.80 -9.24 -12.13
N ALA A 11 -14.02 -10.32 -12.11
CA ALA A 11 -13.91 -11.24 -13.24
C ALA A 11 -15.27 -11.91 -13.47
N ALA A 12 -16.04 -11.42 -14.44
CA ALA A 12 -17.23 -12.12 -14.92
C ALA A 12 -16.77 -13.43 -15.60
N THR A 13 -16.83 -14.54 -14.87
CA THR A 13 -16.64 -15.88 -15.44
C THR A 13 -18.01 -16.52 -15.62
N ALA A 14 -18.43 -16.64 -16.88
CA ALA A 14 -19.64 -17.36 -17.27
C ALA A 14 -19.43 -18.86 -17.01
N VAL A 15 -20.25 -19.43 -16.13
CA VAL A 15 -20.28 -20.87 -15.88
C VAL A 15 -21.18 -21.53 -16.93
N HIS A 16 -20.62 -22.41 -17.76
CA HIS A 16 -21.39 -23.44 -18.46
C HIS A 16 -21.01 -24.79 -17.85
N GLY A 17 -21.96 -25.38 -17.14
CA GLY A 17 -21.80 -26.68 -16.50
C GLY A 17 -22.03 -27.82 -17.49
N HIS A 18 -21.16 -28.84 -17.41
CA HIS A 18 -21.56 -30.21 -17.69
C HIS A 18 -20.82 -31.15 -16.75
N LEU A 19 -21.58 -31.78 -15.85
CA LEU A 19 -21.15 -32.92 -15.06
C LEU A 19 -21.10 -34.17 -15.96
N ARG A 20 -19.96 -34.86 -15.98
CA ARG A 20 -19.93 -36.32 -16.15
C ARG A 20 -18.97 -36.94 -15.14
N SER A 21 -19.52 -37.86 -14.37
CA SER A 21 -18.86 -38.67 -13.36
C SER A 21 -18.13 -39.86 -13.98
N SER A 22 -16.88 -40.08 -13.59
CA SER A 22 -16.27 -41.42 -13.60
C SER A 22 -15.18 -41.49 -12.53
N VAL A 23 -15.28 -42.53 -11.71
CA VAL A 23 -14.48 -42.83 -10.50
C VAL A 23 -13.30 -43.72 -10.87
N VAL A 24 -12.04 -43.29 -10.62
CA VAL A 24 -10.88 -44.12 -10.20
C VAL A 24 -9.75 -43.20 -9.64
N PRO A 25 -8.70 -43.71 -8.97
CA PRO A 25 -8.49 -43.70 -7.51
C PRO A 25 -7.54 -42.60 -7.01
N ALA A 26 -7.50 -42.45 -5.68
CA ALA A 26 -6.74 -41.50 -4.87
C ALA A 26 -5.33 -41.12 -5.36
N ALA A 27 -5.25 -40.09 -6.20
CA ALA A 27 -4.20 -39.09 -6.11
C ALA A 27 -4.77 -37.94 -5.30
N ARG A 28 -4.12 -37.55 -4.20
CA ARG A 28 -4.40 -36.27 -3.53
C ARG A 28 -3.97 -35.15 -4.48
N ILE A 29 -4.82 -34.89 -5.47
CA ILE A 29 -4.79 -33.67 -6.24
C ILE A 29 -5.24 -32.61 -5.25
N HIS A 30 -4.27 -31.90 -4.66
CA HIS A 30 -4.55 -30.63 -4.00
C HIS A 30 -5.00 -29.65 -5.11
N VAL A 31 -6.26 -29.76 -5.51
CA VAL A 31 -7.01 -28.69 -6.18
C VAL A 31 -7.58 -27.81 -5.08
N SER A 32 -6.69 -27.08 -4.43
CA SER A 32 -7.10 -25.85 -3.75
C SER A 32 -6.70 -24.72 -4.68
N PRO A 33 -7.66 -24.03 -5.35
CA PRO A 33 -7.34 -22.65 -5.71
C PRO A 33 -7.03 -21.96 -4.39
N MET A 34 -6.02 -21.09 -4.35
CA MET A 34 -5.83 -20.15 -3.23
C MET A 34 -7.05 -19.22 -3.17
N ARG A 35 -8.20 -19.74 -2.74
CA ARG A 35 -9.26 -18.95 -2.14
C ARG A 35 -8.86 -18.84 -0.68
N ASN A 36 -8.17 -17.77 -0.34
CA ASN A 36 -8.18 -17.31 1.05
C ASN A 36 -9.66 -17.25 1.44
N LEU A 37 -10.08 -18.09 2.39
CA LEU A 37 -11.46 -18.11 2.87
C LEU A 37 -11.78 -16.71 3.38
N GLN A 38 -12.69 -16.04 2.70
CA GLN A 38 -13.13 -14.70 3.05
C GLN A 38 -13.85 -14.75 4.40
N TYR A 39 -13.44 -13.88 5.33
CA TYR A 39 -14.18 -13.70 6.56
C TYR A 39 -15.55 -13.10 6.23
N GLY A 40 -16.56 -13.53 6.99
CA GLY A 40 -17.95 -13.20 6.72
C GLY A 40 -18.81 -13.38 7.95
N TRP A 41 -20.10 -13.07 7.80
CA TRP A 41 -21.09 -13.20 8.87
C TRP A 41 -21.13 -14.61 9.48
N LEU A 42 -20.96 -15.65 8.66
CA LEU A 42 -20.90 -17.04 9.14
C LEU A 42 -19.73 -17.27 10.10
N ALA A 43 -18.53 -16.76 9.78
CA ALA A 43 -17.37 -16.89 10.66
C ALA A 43 -17.59 -16.16 12.00
N TYR A 44 -18.21 -14.97 11.95
CA TYR A 44 -18.57 -14.20 13.15
C TYR A 44 -19.61 -14.92 14.03
N MET A 45 -20.64 -15.51 13.43
CA MET A 45 -21.65 -16.30 14.14
C MET A 45 -21.07 -17.59 14.73
N LEU A 46 -20.12 -18.22 14.02
CA LEU A 46 -19.38 -19.39 14.52
C LEU A 46 -18.36 -19.06 15.62
N GLY A 47 -18.23 -17.79 16.01
CA GLY A 47 -17.47 -17.36 17.17
C GLY A 47 -16.08 -16.79 16.89
N ASP A 48 -15.72 -16.54 15.62
CA ASP A 48 -14.49 -15.81 15.24
C ASP A 48 -14.65 -14.30 15.53
N ARG A 49 -14.44 -13.96 16.82
CA ARG A 49 -14.49 -12.60 17.36
C ARG A 49 -13.10 -12.00 17.39
N THR A 50 -12.99 -10.75 16.95
CA THR A 50 -11.71 -10.04 16.91
C THR A 50 -11.21 -9.70 18.31
N SER A 51 -12.10 -9.31 19.22
CA SER A 51 -11.74 -8.98 20.62
C SER A 51 -10.93 -10.08 21.32
N LYS A 52 -11.25 -11.36 21.05
CA LYS A 52 -10.57 -12.53 21.63
C LYS A 52 -9.11 -12.68 21.19
N LYS A 53 -8.74 -12.08 20.05
CA LYS A 53 -7.39 -12.16 19.49
C LYS A 53 -6.55 -10.95 19.85
N LEU A 54 -7.18 -9.85 20.25
CA LEU A 54 -6.48 -8.63 20.62
C LEU A 54 -5.80 -8.81 21.97
N THR A 55 -4.54 -8.42 22.01
CA THR A 55 -3.65 -8.39 23.17
C THR A 55 -3.22 -6.94 23.42
N GLU A 56 -2.49 -6.70 24.50
CA GLU A 56 -1.96 -5.36 24.81
C GLU A 56 -1.03 -4.83 23.70
N TYR A 57 -0.30 -5.74 23.03
CA TYR A 57 0.61 -5.43 21.93
C TYR A 57 -0.07 -5.36 20.54
N SER A 58 -1.38 -5.57 20.46
CA SER A 58 -2.17 -5.48 19.22
C SER A 58 -2.44 -4.02 18.86
N LYS A 59 -1.38 -3.28 18.53
CA LYS A 59 -1.41 -1.85 18.27
C LYS A 59 -0.91 -1.52 16.87
N ILE A 60 -1.29 -0.36 16.36
CA ILE A 60 -0.80 0.18 15.09
C ILE A 60 0.10 1.35 15.40
N PHE A 61 1.38 1.22 15.07
CA PHE A 61 2.38 2.25 15.22
C PHE A 61 2.76 2.79 13.84
N THR A 62 2.87 4.09 13.71
CA THR A 62 3.27 4.75 12.46
C THR A 62 4.51 5.59 12.71
N VAL A 63 5.58 5.30 11.98
CA VAL A 63 6.81 6.10 12.01
C VAL A 63 6.73 7.15 10.91
N GLU A 64 6.73 8.41 11.34
CA GLU A 64 6.57 9.60 10.51
C GLU A 64 7.86 10.42 10.46
N GLY A 65 8.00 11.23 9.42
CA GLY A 65 9.13 12.15 9.28
C GLY A 65 9.40 12.60 7.86
N SER A 66 10.32 13.56 7.74
CA SER A 66 10.75 14.14 6.46
C SER A 66 11.40 13.09 5.54
N LEU A 67 11.73 13.49 4.30
CA LEU A 67 12.46 12.63 3.37
C LEU A 67 13.83 12.25 3.97
N CYS A 68 14.28 11.02 3.74
CA CYS A 68 15.59 10.53 4.21
C CYS A 68 15.87 10.70 5.72
N SER A 69 14.84 10.78 6.57
CA SER A 69 14.99 10.88 8.03
C SER A 69 15.57 9.62 8.69
N GLY A 70 15.52 8.47 7.99
CA GLY A 70 15.92 7.18 8.53
C GLY A 70 14.76 6.35 9.08
N LYS A 71 13.51 6.81 8.90
CA LYS A 71 12.27 6.19 9.39
C LYS A 71 12.17 4.68 9.13
N GLY A 72 12.53 4.20 7.94
CA GLY A 72 12.39 2.77 7.63
C GLY A 72 13.32 1.86 8.42
N LYS A 73 14.54 2.32 8.73
CA LYS A 73 15.45 1.56 9.58
C LYS A 73 14.94 1.48 11.02
N LEU A 74 14.38 2.58 11.54
CA LEU A 74 13.77 2.60 12.86
C LEU A 74 12.54 1.69 12.91
N ALA A 75 11.63 1.85 11.94
CA ALA A 75 10.39 1.06 11.86
C ALA A 75 10.66 -0.44 11.79
N GLN A 76 11.64 -0.86 10.98
CA GLN A 76 12.03 -2.26 10.88
C GLN A 76 12.58 -2.80 12.22
N LYS A 77 13.55 -2.11 12.83
CA LYS A 77 14.14 -2.53 14.11
C LYS A 77 13.10 -2.55 15.24
N LEU A 78 12.19 -1.57 15.26
CA LEU A 78 11.12 -1.48 16.24
C LEU A 78 10.17 -2.67 16.11
N ALA A 79 9.79 -3.01 14.89
CA ALA A 79 8.93 -4.16 14.63
C ALA A 79 9.59 -5.49 15.05
N GLU A 80 10.88 -5.66 14.76
CA GLU A 80 11.65 -6.84 15.17
C GLU A 80 11.72 -6.98 16.69
N LYS A 81 11.97 -5.88 17.42
CA LYS A 81 12.05 -5.88 18.89
C LYS A 81 10.70 -6.14 19.56
N LEU A 82 9.62 -5.56 19.03
CA LEU A 82 8.27 -5.71 19.59
C LEU A 82 7.52 -6.95 19.07
N GLY A 83 8.11 -7.73 18.15
CA GLY A 83 7.44 -8.87 17.51
C GLY A 83 6.24 -8.47 16.64
N MET A 84 6.21 -7.23 16.16
CA MET A 84 5.15 -6.67 15.33
C MET A 84 5.47 -6.89 13.84
N LYS A 85 4.44 -6.84 12.99
CA LYS A 85 4.64 -6.93 11.54
C LYS A 85 5.06 -5.57 11.00
N TYR A 86 6.19 -5.52 10.30
CA TYR A 86 6.66 -4.34 9.60
C TYR A 86 6.06 -4.26 8.19
N PHE A 87 5.54 -3.09 7.84
CA PHE A 87 5.14 -2.75 6.48
C PHE A 87 6.03 -1.60 5.96
N PRO A 88 6.79 -1.82 4.87
CA PRO A 88 7.66 -0.81 4.28
C PRO A 88 6.85 0.33 3.64
N GLU A 89 7.45 1.50 3.42
CA GLU A 89 6.75 2.64 2.81
C GLU A 89 6.04 2.26 1.49
N ALA A 90 4.77 2.64 1.35
CA ALA A 90 4.01 2.40 0.13
C ALA A 90 4.59 3.18 -1.06
N ASP A 91 5.06 2.45 -2.07
CA ASP A 91 5.54 3.01 -3.33
C ASP A 91 4.45 3.00 -4.41
N ILE A 92 4.80 3.51 -5.60
CA ILE A 92 3.89 3.52 -6.75
C ILE A 92 3.46 2.09 -7.11
N HIS A 93 4.33 1.10 -6.89
CA HIS A 93 4.13 -0.30 -7.28
C HIS A 93 3.51 -1.17 -6.19
N TYR A 94 3.05 -0.59 -5.08
CA TYR A 94 2.54 -1.33 -3.93
C TYR A 94 1.42 -2.30 -4.33
N LEU A 95 0.47 -1.83 -5.15
CA LEU A 95 -0.62 -2.65 -5.66
C LEU A 95 -0.13 -3.85 -6.51
N ASN A 96 1.00 -3.72 -7.24
CA ASN A 96 1.63 -4.82 -7.99
C ASN A 96 2.11 -5.94 -7.08
N ARG A 97 2.61 -5.59 -5.89
CA ARG A 97 3.13 -6.56 -4.92
C ARG A 97 2.02 -7.35 -4.23
N ILE A 98 0.85 -6.73 -4.03
CA ILE A 98 -0.27 -7.37 -3.31
C ILE A 98 -1.15 -8.20 -4.24
N THR A 99 -1.50 -7.64 -5.41
CA THR A 99 -2.55 -8.23 -6.28
C THR A 99 -2.01 -9.19 -7.33
N GLY A 100 -0.72 -9.10 -7.66
CA GLY A 100 -0.12 -9.84 -8.75
C GLY A 100 1.06 -10.71 -8.33
N ASP A 101 1.89 -11.02 -9.32
CA ASP A 101 3.00 -11.97 -9.21
C ASP A 101 4.26 -11.37 -8.61
N GLY A 102 4.16 -10.16 -8.05
CA GLY A 102 5.30 -9.34 -7.65
C GLY A 102 6.05 -8.68 -8.82
N THR A 103 5.69 -8.97 -10.07
CA THR A 103 6.31 -8.35 -11.24
C THR A 103 5.89 -6.89 -11.37
N LEU A 104 6.87 -6.01 -11.62
CA LEU A 104 6.61 -4.60 -11.88
C LEU A 104 5.95 -4.43 -13.25
N LEU A 105 4.76 -3.85 -13.25
CA LEU A 105 4.04 -3.49 -14.48
C LEU A 105 4.58 -2.19 -15.07
N ASP A 106 4.37 -2.02 -16.38
CA ASP A 106 4.63 -0.77 -17.09
C ASP A 106 3.88 0.40 -16.43
N GLU A 107 4.47 1.60 -16.49
CA GLU A 107 3.97 2.84 -15.88
C GLU A 107 2.54 3.17 -16.33
N LYS A 108 2.19 2.78 -17.57
CA LYS A 108 0.85 2.94 -18.15
C LYS A 108 -0.25 2.27 -17.33
N PHE A 109 0.07 1.13 -16.71
CA PHE A 109 -0.85 0.39 -15.85
C PHE A 109 -0.81 0.84 -14.39
N ASN A 110 0.14 1.72 -14.04
CA ASN A 110 0.43 2.15 -12.69
C ASN A 110 0.16 3.64 -12.48
N GLY A 111 -0.93 4.14 -13.06
CA GLY A 111 -1.35 5.53 -12.83
C GLY A 111 -0.69 6.56 -13.74
N PHE A 112 0.17 6.18 -14.71
CA PHE A 112 1.06 7.12 -15.42
C PHE A 112 1.89 7.98 -14.45
N CYS A 113 2.30 7.37 -13.34
CA CYS A 113 2.96 8.05 -12.24
C CYS A 113 4.45 7.69 -12.26
N ASN A 114 5.31 8.72 -12.24
CA ASN A 114 6.76 8.55 -12.18
C ASN A 114 7.36 9.62 -11.25
N LEU A 115 8.08 9.17 -10.22
CA LEU A 115 8.73 10.04 -9.21
C LEU A 115 9.89 10.84 -9.80
N GLU A 116 10.69 10.24 -10.68
CA GLU A 116 11.79 10.93 -11.35
C GLU A 116 11.27 12.11 -12.18
N ARG A 117 10.17 11.90 -12.92
CA ARG A 117 9.53 12.98 -13.69
C ARG A 117 9.05 14.12 -12.79
N PHE A 118 8.46 13.79 -11.64
CA PHE A 118 8.02 14.76 -10.64
C PHE A 118 9.17 15.62 -10.11
N TYR A 119 10.29 15.01 -9.73
CA TYR A 119 11.42 15.78 -9.19
C TYR A 119 12.19 16.56 -10.26
N ASN A 120 12.16 16.12 -11.52
CA ASN A 120 12.81 16.81 -12.63
C ASN A 120 12.03 18.03 -13.13
N ASP A 121 10.70 17.93 -13.26
CA ASP A 121 9.85 19.03 -13.73
C ASP A 121 8.49 19.07 -13.00
N PRO A 122 8.45 19.49 -11.73
CA PRO A 122 7.24 19.45 -10.92
C PRO A 122 6.14 20.41 -11.38
N LYS A 123 6.44 21.36 -12.28
CA LYS A 123 5.50 22.39 -12.79
C LYS A 123 4.95 22.06 -14.17
N CYS A 124 5.22 20.86 -14.69
CA CYS A 124 4.73 20.43 -16.00
C CYS A 124 3.19 20.55 -16.08
N PRO A 125 2.64 21.15 -17.16
CA PRO A 125 1.19 21.37 -17.32
C PRO A 125 0.37 20.07 -17.49
N ASP A 126 1.03 18.93 -17.67
CA ASP A 126 0.42 17.58 -17.78
C ASP A 126 -0.28 17.14 -16.48
N GLY A 127 -0.01 17.80 -15.34
CA GLY A 127 -0.66 17.49 -14.07
C GLY A 127 -0.13 16.23 -13.37
N HIS A 128 1.00 15.68 -13.85
CA HIS A 128 1.63 14.48 -13.28
C HIS A 128 1.92 14.58 -11.78
N SER A 129 2.23 15.78 -11.26
CA SER A 129 2.47 16.02 -9.82
C SER A 129 1.27 15.61 -8.97
N TYR A 130 0.07 16.06 -9.35
CA TYR A 130 -1.14 15.73 -8.62
C TYR A 130 -1.59 14.28 -8.83
N ARG A 131 -1.36 13.75 -10.05
CA ARG A 131 -1.65 12.35 -10.38
C ARG A 131 -0.82 11.38 -9.51
N LEU A 132 0.48 11.66 -9.38
CA LEU A 132 1.39 10.92 -8.50
C LEU A 132 0.92 10.97 -7.05
N GLN A 133 0.60 12.17 -6.55
CA GLN A 133 0.14 12.32 -5.16
C GLN A 133 -1.15 11.55 -4.90
N SER A 134 -2.11 11.63 -5.82
CA SER A 134 -3.39 10.91 -5.70
C SER A 134 -3.19 9.39 -5.76
N TRP A 135 -2.25 8.91 -6.59
CA TRP A 135 -1.89 7.50 -6.68
C TRP A 135 -1.23 6.99 -5.40
N LEU A 136 -0.26 7.74 -4.87
CA LEU A 136 0.41 7.43 -3.61
C LEU A 136 -0.57 7.43 -2.43
N PHE A 137 -1.51 8.38 -2.38
CA PHE A 137 -2.55 8.40 -1.36
C PHE A 137 -3.40 7.11 -1.39
N GLY A 138 -3.88 6.69 -2.56
CA GLY A 138 -4.65 5.45 -2.69
C GLY A 138 -3.84 4.20 -2.30
N ASN A 139 -2.55 4.13 -2.64
CA ASN A 139 -1.66 3.05 -2.20
C ASN A 139 -1.46 3.05 -0.68
N ARG A 140 -1.33 4.21 -0.04
CA ARG A 140 -1.22 4.33 1.43
C ARG A 140 -2.52 3.93 2.14
N VAL A 141 -3.67 4.29 1.58
CA VAL A 141 -4.98 3.85 2.08
C VAL A 141 -5.12 2.34 1.99
N LEU A 142 -4.73 1.73 0.87
CA LEU A 142 -4.67 0.27 0.73
C LEU A 142 -3.74 -0.37 1.74
N GLN A 143 -2.55 0.19 1.92
CA GLN A 143 -1.59 -0.31 2.89
C GLN A 143 -2.13 -0.27 4.31
N TYR A 144 -2.83 0.80 4.65
CA TYR A 144 -3.48 0.93 5.95
C TYR A 144 -4.59 -0.11 6.12
N ALA A 145 -5.36 -0.38 5.07
CA ALA A 145 -6.37 -1.45 5.08
C ALA A 145 -5.73 -2.84 5.24
N ASP A 146 -4.59 -3.12 4.60
CA ASP A 146 -3.84 -4.38 4.78
C ASP A 146 -3.29 -4.52 6.21
N ALA A 147 -2.79 -3.43 6.80
CA ALA A 147 -2.33 -3.39 8.18
C ALA A 147 -3.47 -3.67 9.17
N LEU A 148 -4.62 -3.02 8.97
CA LEU A 148 -5.82 -3.27 9.78
C LEU A 148 -6.34 -4.70 9.60
N GLU A 149 -6.40 -5.22 8.37
CA GLU A 149 -6.81 -6.60 8.12
C GLU A 149 -5.89 -7.59 8.85
N HIS A 150 -4.57 -7.38 8.80
CA HIS A 150 -3.59 -8.20 9.52
C HIS A 150 -3.82 -8.15 11.03
N LEU A 151 -3.98 -6.96 11.60
CA LEU A 151 -4.22 -6.77 13.03
C LEU A 151 -5.53 -7.42 13.49
N LEU A 152 -6.64 -7.20 12.77
CA LEU A 152 -7.95 -7.72 13.14
C LEU A 152 -8.09 -9.24 12.91
N SER A 153 -7.33 -9.81 11.98
CA SER A 153 -7.36 -11.24 11.69
C SER A 153 -6.45 -12.07 12.60
N THR A 154 -5.25 -11.56 12.90
CA THR A 154 -4.20 -12.28 13.65
C THR A 154 -4.06 -11.84 15.10
N GLY A 155 -4.42 -10.59 15.42
CA GLY A 155 -4.10 -9.96 16.70
C GLY A 155 -2.65 -9.48 16.79
N GLN A 156 -1.82 -9.63 15.76
CA GLN A 156 -0.46 -9.12 15.80
C GLN A 156 -0.43 -7.61 15.54
N GLY A 157 0.32 -6.87 16.36
CA GLY A 157 0.57 -5.44 16.14
C GLY A 157 1.31 -5.16 14.83
N VAL A 158 1.17 -3.94 14.32
CA VAL A 158 1.72 -3.52 13.03
C VAL A 158 2.51 -2.21 13.16
N VAL A 159 3.69 -2.16 12.54
CA VAL A 159 4.49 -0.93 12.39
C VAL A 159 4.50 -0.52 10.90
N LEU A 160 4.08 0.71 10.64
CA LEU A 160 3.96 1.29 9.31
C LEU A 160 4.95 2.45 9.14
N GLU A 161 5.47 2.61 7.93
CA GLU A 161 6.14 3.84 7.52
C GLU A 161 5.18 4.77 6.79
N ARG A 162 4.92 5.94 7.40
CA ARG A 162 3.95 6.93 6.92
C ARG A 162 2.52 6.41 6.77
N SER A 163 1.60 7.10 7.40
CA SER A 163 0.18 6.80 7.36
C SER A 163 -0.54 7.62 6.27
N PRO A 164 -1.76 7.23 5.86
CA PRO A 164 -2.60 8.10 5.03
C PRO A 164 -2.93 9.44 5.73
N TYR A 165 -2.87 9.49 7.06
CA TYR A 165 -3.07 10.71 7.85
C TYR A 165 -1.98 11.75 7.63
N SER A 166 -0.73 11.35 7.32
CA SER A 166 0.36 12.31 7.08
C SER A 166 0.50 12.76 5.63
N ASP A 167 -0.23 12.15 4.69
CA ASP A 167 -0.05 12.41 3.26
C ASP A 167 -0.35 13.87 2.86
N PHE A 168 -1.29 14.52 3.54
CA PHE A 168 -1.66 15.91 3.21
C PHE A 168 -0.53 16.91 3.40
N VAL A 169 0.48 16.58 4.22
CA VAL A 169 1.66 17.41 4.45
C VAL A 169 2.44 17.62 3.15
N PHE A 170 2.57 16.56 2.33
CA PHE A 170 3.23 16.65 1.03
C PHE A 170 2.42 17.50 0.05
N LEU A 171 1.10 17.33 0.05
CA LEU A 171 0.21 18.09 -0.81
C LEU A 171 0.21 19.59 -0.47
N ASP A 172 0.15 19.95 0.81
CA ASP A 172 0.21 21.36 1.24
C ASP A 172 1.55 22.00 0.85
N ALA A 173 2.65 21.26 1.02
CA ALA A 173 3.96 21.71 0.55
C ALA A 173 4.02 21.90 -0.98
N MET A 174 3.40 20.99 -1.76
CA MET A 174 3.29 21.12 -3.21
C MET A 174 2.43 22.32 -3.62
N PHE A 175 1.36 22.60 -2.88
CA PHE A 175 0.48 23.76 -3.12
C PHE A 175 1.23 25.07 -2.86
N LYS A 176 1.95 25.19 -1.74
CA LYS A 176 2.76 26.36 -1.40
C LYS A 176 3.87 26.64 -2.42
N GLN A 177 4.44 25.61 -3.03
CA GLN A 177 5.44 25.74 -4.11
C GLN A 177 4.82 26.04 -5.49
N GLY A 178 3.50 26.02 -5.60
CA GLY A 178 2.78 26.23 -6.86
C GLY A 178 2.92 25.06 -7.85
N TYR A 179 3.12 23.84 -7.36
CA TYR A 179 3.17 22.63 -8.21
C TYR A 179 1.78 22.11 -8.57
N ILE A 180 0.76 22.46 -7.76
CA ILE A 180 -0.61 22.01 -7.94
C ILE A 180 -1.59 23.18 -7.89
N HIS A 181 -2.70 23.05 -8.62
CA HIS A 181 -3.77 24.04 -8.63
C HIS A 181 -4.69 23.91 -7.42
N LYS A 182 -5.38 25.00 -7.06
CA LYS A 182 -6.37 25.01 -5.96
C LYS A 182 -7.50 23.99 -6.15
N ARG A 183 -7.88 23.68 -7.40
CA ARG A 183 -8.87 22.64 -7.72
C ARG A 183 -8.43 21.24 -7.28
N CYS A 184 -7.13 20.96 -7.39
CA CYS A 184 -6.53 19.68 -6.99
C CYS A 184 -6.54 19.54 -5.46
N LEU A 185 -6.26 20.63 -4.74
CA LEU A 185 -6.37 20.68 -3.29
C LEU A 185 -7.81 20.40 -2.82
N ALA A 186 -8.80 21.03 -3.46
CA ALA A 186 -10.21 20.79 -3.15
C ALA A 186 -10.65 19.34 -3.40
N HIS A 187 -10.20 18.74 -4.51
CA HIS A 187 -10.44 17.31 -4.80
C HIS A 187 -9.75 16.41 -3.76
N TYR A 188 -8.52 16.74 -3.36
CA TYR A 188 -7.81 15.95 -2.36
C TYR A 188 -8.49 15.97 -0.99
N ASN A 189 -8.96 17.13 -0.54
CA ASN A 189 -9.63 17.22 0.75
C ASN A 189 -10.91 16.38 0.78
N GLU A 190 -11.67 16.36 -0.32
CA GLU A 190 -12.86 15.52 -0.47
C GLU A 190 -12.51 14.02 -0.38
N ILE A 191 -11.48 13.55 -1.10
CA ILE A 191 -11.05 12.14 -1.00
C ILE A 191 -10.43 11.81 0.36
N LYS A 192 -9.78 12.77 1.03
CA LYS A 192 -9.20 12.60 2.39
C LYS A 192 -10.33 12.37 3.39
N GLU A 193 -11.35 13.23 3.38
CA GLU A 193 -12.48 13.15 4.31
C GLU A 193 -13.27 11.84 4.14
N ILE A 194 -13.55 11.45 2.89
CA ILE A 194 -14.28 10.21 2.60
C ILE A 194 -13.41 8.98 2.87
N GLY A 195 -12.16 8.99 2.43
CA GLY A 195 -11.28 7.83 2.52
C GLY A 195 -10.82 7.52 3.94
N ILE A 196 -10.56 8.54 4.77
CA ILE A 196 -10.01 8.36 6.12
C ILE A 196 -11.09 8.13 7.18
N SER A 197 -12.32 8.62 6.98
CA SER A 197 -13.40 8.53 7.97
C SER A 197 -13.85 7.10 8.30
N GLU A 198 -13.65 6.15 7.38
CA GLU A 198 -13.95 4.73 7.59
C GLU A 198 -12.87 3.99 8.39
N PHE A 199 -11.71 4.61 8.62
CA PHE A 199 -10.58 4.01 9.32
C PHE A 199 -10.39 4.55 10.73
N LEU A 200 -10.00 3.67 11.64
CA LEU A 200 -9.52 4.06 12.96
C LEU A 200 -8.09 4.63 12.83
N PRO A 201 -7.74 5.70 13.57
CA PRO A 201 -6.40 6.29 13.53
C PRO A 201 -5.34 5.34 14.11
N PRO A 202 -4.04 5.54 13.88
CA PRO A 202 -3.00 4.77 14.56
C PRO A 202 -3.08 4.95 16.09
N HIS A 203 -2.50 4.02 16.86
CA HIS A 203 -2.44 4.14 18.31
C HIS A 203 -1.29 5.05 18.76
N LEU A 204 -0.17 4.98 18.03
CA LEU A 204 1.05 5.72 18.30
C LEU A 204 1.62 6.27 17.01
N VAL A 205 2.02 7.54 17.05
CA VAL A 205 2.79 8.20 16.01
C VAL A 205 4.17 8.52 16.55
N ILE A 206 5.21 7.98 15.90
CA ILE A 206 6.61 8.26 16.22
C ILE A 206 7.13 9.23 15.17
N TYR A 207 7.32 10.49 15.53
CA TYR A 207 7.82 11.52 14.63
C TYR A 207 9.33 11.70 14.79
N LEU A 208 10.06 11.58 13.68
CA LEU A 208 11.48 11.86 13.60
C LEU A 208 11.73 13.31 13.18
N ASP A 209 12.19 14.12 14.13
CA ASP A 209 12.62 15.49 13.89
C ASP A 209 14.05 15.49 13.36
N VAL A 210 14.18 15.83 12.08
CA VAL A 210 15.46 15.97 11.39
C VAL A 210 15.46 17.33 10.70
N PRO A 211 16.41 18.23 11.03
CA PRO A 211 16.42 19.56 10.48
C PRO A 211 16.63 19.52 8.96
N VAL A 212 15.91 20.37 8.21
CA VAL A 212 16.04 20.52 6.74
C VAL A 212 17.48 20.54 6.20
N PRO A 213 18.44 21.30 6.76
CA PRO A 213 19.82 21.27 6.25
C PRO A 213 20.47 19.88 6.34
N GLU A 214 20.17 19.11 7.37
CA GLU A 214 20.66 17.75 7.51
C GLU A 214 19.96 16.80 6.55
N VAL A 215 18.64 16.94 6.37
CA VAL A 215 17.88 16.19 5.36
C VAL A 215 18.46 16.43 3.96
N GLN A 216 18.75 17.68 3.61
CA GLN A 216 19.34 18.04 2.33
C GLN A 216 20.73 17.41 2.16
N LYS A 217 21.57 17.43 3.19
CA LYS A 217 22.86 16.75 3.17
C LYS A 217 22.71 15.23 2.93
N ARG A 218 21.80 14.58 3.66
CA ARG A 218 21.51 13.14 3.50
C ARG A 218 20.98 12.81 2.09
N LEU A 219 20.14 13.68 1.52
CA LEU A 219 19.65 13.55 0.14
C LEU A 219 20.79 13.68 -0.88
N GLN A 220 21.75 14.58 -0.66
CA GLN A 220 22.91 14.70 -1.55
C GLN A 220 23.84 13.47 -1.49
N GLU A 221 24.02 12.90 -0.30
CA GLU A 221 24.89 11.74 -0.07
C GLU A 221 24.27 10.41 -0.53
N LYS A 222 22.99 10.18 -0.19
CA LYS A 222 22.32 8.88 -0.34
C LYS A 222 21.11 8.89 -1.27
N GLY A 223 20.59 10.07 -1.61
CA GLY A 223 19.43 10.21 -2.47
C GLY A 223 19.75 9.86 -3.91
N GLU A 224 18.72 9.38 -4.60
CA GLU A 224 18.77 9.11 -6.03
C GLU A 224 19.03 10.41 -6.82
N PRO A 225 19.60 10.35 -8.03
CA PRO A 225 19.96 11.54 -8.82
C PRO A 225 18.82 12.55 -8.99
N TYR A 226 17.58 12.07 -9.05
CA TYR A 226 16.39 12.91 -9.15
C TYR A 226 15.97 13.53 -7.81
N GLU A 227 16.13 12.84 -6.68
CA GLU A 227 15.78 13.36 -5.34
C GLU A 227 16.73 14.49 -4.88
N ARG A 228 17.95 14.55 -5.44
CA ARG A 228 18.91 15.62 -5.18
C ARG A 228 18.48 16.98 -5.69
N LYS A 229 17.50 17.04 -6.60
CA LYS A 229 16.98 18.29 -7.20
C LYS A 229 15.88 18.93 -6.36
N VAL A 230 15.51 18.34 -5.23
CA VAL A 230 14.46 18.85 -4.36
C VAL A 230 14.83 20.24 -3.82
N SER A 231 13.88 21.18 -3.93
CA SER A 231 14.04 22.54 -3.41
C SER A 231 14.12 22.54 -1.87
N PRO A 232 15.08 23.26 -1.25
CA PRO A 232 15.12 23.41 0.21
C PRO A 232 13.84 24.03 0.78
N GLN A 233 13.21 24.94 0.03
CA GLN A 233 11.93 25.55 0.45
C GLN A 233 10.79 24.52 0.46
N TYR A 234 10.83 23.51 -0.42
CA TYR A 234 9.84 22.43 -0.40
C TYR A 234 10.00 21.56 0.84
N LEU A 235 11.24 21.21 1.21
CA LEU A 235 11.52 20.48 2.45
C LEU A 235 11.11 21.27 3.70
N GLN A 236 11.38 22.58 3.73
CA GLN A 236 10.94 23.44 4.83
C GLN A 236 9.42 23.48 4.94
N ASN A 237 8.70 23.59 3.81
CA ASN A 237 7.25 23.57 3.81
C ASN A 237 6.68 22.24 4.34
N ILE A 238 7.35 21.12 4.06
CA ILE A 238 6.98 19.81 4.61
C ILE A 238 7.18 19.79 6.12
N GLU A 239 8.35 20.20 6.61
CA GLU A 239 8.65 20.24 8.06
C GLU A 239 7.65 21.15 8.80
N ASP A 240 7.37 22.32 8.24
CA ASP A 240 6.39 23.27 8.76
C ASP A 240 4.98 22.67 8.82
N ALA A 241 4.54 21.95 7.78
CA ALA A 241 3.21 21.33 7.75
C ALA A 241 3.11 20.14 8.71
N TYR A 242 4.20 19.37 8.93
CA TYR A 242 4.26 18.37 9.99
C TYR A 242 4.05 19.02 11.37
N LYS A 243 4.85 20.05 11.69
CA LYS A 243 4.86 20.68 13.02
C LYS A 243 3.61 21.49 13.32
N LYS A 244 3.08 22.23 12.33
CA LYS A 244 1.96 23.17 12.52
C LYS A 244 0.58 22.54 12.37
N THR A 245 0.46 21.47 11.60
CA THR A 245 -0.86 20.91 11.25
C THR A 245 -0.98 19.45 11.67
N PHE A 246 -0.07 18.58 11.20
CA PHE A 246 -0.19 17.14 11.44
C PHE A 246 -0.03 16.75 12.91
N LEU A 247 1.04 17.20 13.58
CA LEU A 247 1.30 16.80 14.97
C LEU A 247 0.19 17.27 15.93
N PRO A 248 -0.34 18.50 15.84
CA PRO A 248 -1.50 18.91 16.62
C PRO A 248 -2.75 18.07 16.35
N GLU A 249 -3.15 17.90 15.07
CA GLU A 249 -4.35 17.15 14.66
C GLU A 249 -4.30 15.68 15.15
N ILE A 250 -3.16 15.02 15.00
CA ILE A 250 -3.04 13.60 15.36
C ILE A 250 -2.91 13.39 16.87
N SER A 251 -2.40 14.38 17.62
CA SER A 251 -2.24 14.29 19.07
C SER A 251 -3.55 14.24 19.85
N GLU A 252 -4.66 14.67 19.23
CA GLU A 252 -6.01 14.59 19.80
C GLU A 252 -6.52 13.14 19.80
N THR A 253 -6.16 12.36 18.79
CA THR A 253 -6.69 11.00 18.58
C THR A 253 -5.69 9.90 18.93
N SER A 254 -4.39 10.17 18.82
CA SER A 254 -3.30 9.19 18.94
C SER A 254 -2.25 9.69 19.93
N GLU A 255 -1.49 8.78 20.55
CA GLU A 255 -0.30 9.19 21.30
C GLU A 255 0.83 9.56 20.33
N VAL A 256 1.64 10.55 20.70
CA VAL A 256 2.71 11.07 19.84
C VAL A 256 4.02 11.09 20.61
N LEU A 257 5.04 10.45 20.05
CA LEU A 257 6.42 10.52 20.52
C LEU A 257 7.27 11.26 19.49
N GLN A 258 8.12 12.16 19.95
CA GLN A 258 9.00 12.96 19.10
C GLN A 258 10.46 12.65 19.46
N TYR A 259 11.25 12.28 18.45
CA TYR A 259 12.66 11.97 18.62
C TYR A 259 13.52 12.77 17.66
N THR A 260 14.69 13.18 18.14
CA THR A 260 15.74 13.70 17.27
C THR A 260 16.41 12.55 16.52
N ALA A 261 17.06 12.83 15.39
CA ALA A 261 17.84 11.84 14.64
C ALA A 261 18.78 10.98 15.51
N SER A 262 19.48 11.58 16.48
CA SER A 262 20.43 10.88 17.36
C SER A 262 19.73 9.98 18.38
N ASP A 263 18.63 10.45 18.97
CA ASP A 263 17.85 9.67 19.93
C ASP A 263 17.19 8.45 19.27
N ALA A 264 16.77 8.62 18.01
CA ALA A 264 16.13 7.57 17.23
C ALA A 264 17.07 6.41 16.84
N GLU A 265 18.39 6.56 16.98
CA GLU A 265 19.32 5.45 16.77
C GLU A 265 19.25 4.42 17.90
N ASP A 266 18.90 4.87 19.11
CA ASP A 266 18.69 4.03 20.28
C ASP A 266 17.25 3.52 20.34
N VAL A 267 17.03 2.36 19.72
CA VAL A 267 15.72 1.72 19.66
C VAL A 267 15.26 1.22 21.03
N GLU A 268 16.18 0.95 21.96
CA GLU A 268 15.83 0.43 23.29
C GLU A 268 15.13 1.50 24.10
N LYS A 269 15.66 2.73 24.07
CA LYS A 269 14.99 3.91 24.62
C LYS A 269 13.58 4.11 24.05
N VAL A 270 13.42 3.99 22.72
CA VAL A 270 12.10 4.13 22.07
C VAL A 270 11.13 3.05 22.54
N VAL A 271 11.59 1.80 22.70
CA VAL A 271 10.75 0.70 23.19
C VAL A 271 10.36 0.93 24.66
N GLU A 272 11.28 1.36 25.51
CA GLU A 272 10.99 1.70 26.90
C GLU A 272 9.92 2.79 27.00
N ASP A 273 10.08 3.88 26.24
CA ASP A 273 9.08 4.97 26.20
C ASP A 273 7.68 4.48 25.77
N ILE A 274 7.64 3.51 24.84
CA ILE A 274 6.38 2.87 24.40
C ILE A 274 5.75 2.03 25.50
N GLU A 275 6.54 1.31 26.29
CA GLU A 275 6.04 0.51 27.41
C GLU A 275 5.49 1.38 28.56
N TYR A 276 6.07 2.56 28.78
CA TYR A 276 5.57 3.52 29.77
C TYR A 276 4.32 4.28 29.32
N LEU A 277 4.03 4.32 28.02
CA LEU A 277 2.86 5.01 27.47
C LEU A 277 1.55 4.31 27.84
N LYS A 278 0.59 5.09 28.32
CA LYS A 278 -0.77 4.64 28.57
C LYS A 278 -1.68 5.07 27.43
N PHE A 279 -2.08 4.10 26.60
CA PHE A 279 -3.02 4.32 25.50
C PHE A 279 -4.43 4.57 26.02
N SER A 280 -4.74 5.84 26.32
CA SER A 280 -6.05 6.29 26.82
C SER A 280 -6.83 7.13 25.80
N LYS A 281 -6.19 7.51 24.69
CA LYS A 281 -6.76 8.34 23.65
C LYS A 281 -7.30 7.52 22.48
N GLY A 282 -8.22 8.16 21.75
CA GLY A 282 -8.70 7.71 20.45
C GLY A 282 -9.95 6.82 20.51
N PRO A 283 -10.60 6.62 19.35
CA PRO A 283 -11.86 5.89 19.24
C PRO A 283 -11.69 4.37 19.44
N TRP A 284 -10.47 3.86 19.62
CA TRP A 284 -10.18 2.44 19.82
C TRP A 284 -10.82 1.85 21.07
N LEU A 285 -10.96 2.65 22.13
CA LEU A 285 -11.54 2.21 23.40
C LEU A 285 -13.06 2.04 23.32
N GLU A 286 -13.71 2.70 22.37
CA GLU A 286 -15.16 2.68 22.17
C GLU A 286 -15.61 1.54 21.25
N GLN A 287 -14.68 0.81 20.63
CA GLN A 287 -14.99 -0.23 19.66
C GLN A 287 -15.49 -1.52 20.32
N ASP A 288 -16.55 -2.08 19.78
CA ASP A 288 -17.09 -3.38 20.14
C ASP A 288 -16.82 -4.45 19.06
N ASP A 289 -17.17 -5.70 19.36
CA ASP A 289 -17.00 -6.80 18.40
C ASP A 289 -17.81 -6.63 17.11
N VAL A 290 -18.92 -5.89 17.15
CA VAL A 290 -19.73 -5.59 15.95
C VAL A 290 -19.02 -4.57 15.07
N SER A 291 -18.49 -3.51 15.66
CA SER A 291 -17.72 -2.47 14.97
C SER A 291 -16.47 -3.06 14.33
N PHE A 292 -15.72 -3.90 15.07
CA PHE A 292 -14.58 -4.63 14.49
C PHE A 292 -14.97 -5.60 13.38
N HIS A 293 -16.15 -6.23 13.48
CA HIS A 293 -16.66 -7.09 12.41
C HIS A 293 -16.90 -6.29 11.12
N HIS A 294 -17.59 -5.14 11.21
CA HIS A 294 -17.85 -4.28 10.06
C HIS A 294 -16.55 -3.71 9.46
N LEU A 295 -15.63 -3.24 10.30
CA LEU A 295 -14.33 -2.76 9.86
C LEU A 295 -13.56 -3.88 9.14
N ARG A 296 -13.54 -5.10 9.70
CA ARG A 296 -12.88 -6.26 9.08
C ARG A 296 -13.47 -6.61 7.71
N LEU A 297 -14.80 -6.54 7.57
CA LEU A 297 -15.46 -6.74 6.28
C LEU A 297 -15.10 -5.65 5.27
N TYR A 298 -15.01 -4.40 5.70
CA TYR A 298 -14.63 -3.28 4.85
C TYR A 298 -13.18 -3.42 4.36
N VAL A 299 -12.22 -3.63 5.26
CA VAL A 299 -10.79 -3.68 4.89
C VAL A 299 -10.42 -4.91 4.05
N GLN A 300 -11.18 -6.00 4.14
CA GLN A 300 -10.99 -7.18 3.31
C GLN A 300 -11.37 -6.93 1.84
N ASP A 301 -12.35 -6.05 1.58
CA ASP A 301 -12.75 -5.67 0.23
C ASP A 301 -11.92 -4.47 -0.26
N LYS A 302 -10.77 -4.77 -0.85
CA LYS A 302 -9.84 -3.77 -1.38
C LYS A 302 -10.46 -2.87 -2.46
N SER A 303 -11.46 -3.38 -3.19
CA SER A 303 -12.15 -2.63 -4.23
C SER A 303 -13.00 -1.54 -3.60
N ARG A 304 -13.76 -1.90 -2.56
CA ARG A 304 -14.59 -0.96 -1.80
C ARG A 304 -13.74 0.09 -1.07
N VAL A 305 -12.60 -0.32 -0.52
CA VAL A 305 -11.62 0.62 0.06
C VAL A 305 -11.16 1.64 -0.99
N LEU A 306 -10.80 1.19 -2.19
CA LEU A 306 -10.36 2.10 -3.25
C LEU A 306 -11.47 2.92 -3.91
N ASP A 307 -12.72 2.46 -3.86
CA ASP A 307 -13.85 3.25 -4.34
C ASP A 307 -14.02 4.54 -3.53
N SER A 308 -13.65 4.54 -2.24
CA SER A 308 -13.68 5.74 -1.40
C SER A 308 -12.73 6.85 -1.87
N VAL A 309 -11.59 6.48 -2.47
CA VAL A 309 -10.60 7.43 -3.01
C VAL A 309 -10.84 7.75 -4.49
N ALA A 310 -11.77 7.07 -5.15
CA ALA A 310 -12.10 7.22 -6.55
C ALA A 310 -13.39 8.05 -6.76
N VAL A 311 -13.42 9.26 -6.21
CA VAL A 311 -14.56 10.18 -6.33
C VAL A 311 -14.75 10.61 -7.79
N PRO A 312 -15.98 10.55 -8.35
CA PRO A 312 -16.26 10.87 -9.75
C PRO A 312 -16.33 12.39 -10.00
N ARG A 313 -15.28 13.12 -9.62
CA ARG A 313 -15.15 14.55 -9.83
C ARG A 313 -14.17 14.83 -10.97
N PHE A 314 -14.61 15.62 -11.95
CA PHE A 314 -13.78 15.93 -13.10
C PHE A 314 -12.64 16.90 -12.70
N VAL A 315 -11.41 16.41 -12.77
CA VAL A 315 -10.18 17.18 -12.59
C VAL A 315 -9.25 16.85 -13.77
N PRO A 316 -8.84 17.85 -14.59
CA PRO A 316 -8.06 17.61 -15.81
C PRO A 316 -6.78 16.80 -15.60
N GLU A 317 -6.11 16.99 -14.45
CA GLU A 317 -4.83 16.36 -14.13
C GLU A 317 -4.91 14.83 -13.93
N ILE A 318 -6.07 14.32 -13.49
CA ILE A 318 -6.30 12.90 -13.18
C ILE A 318 -7.33 12.23 -14.10
N THR A 319 -8.16 12.99 -14.78
CA THR A 319 -9.27 12.42 -15.56
C THR A 319 -8.77 11.91 -16.90
N ILE A 320 -8.92 10.61 -17.12
CA ILE A 320 -8.59 9.95 -18.39
C ILE A 320 -9.84 9.90 -19.27
N GLY A 321 -9.65 10.18 -20.56
CA GLY A 321 -10.71 10.08 -21.57
C GLY A 321 -11.17 8.62 -21.76
N GLY A 322 -12.45 8.41 -22.08
CA GLY A 322 -13.01 7.06 -22.21
C GLY A 322 -12.25 6.17 -23.22
N ASN A 323 -11.91 6.72 -24.38
CA ASN A 323 -11.18 5.98 -25.42
C ASN A 323 -9.79 5.52 -24.96
N GLU A 324 -9.08 6.39 -24.22
CA GLU A 324 -7.76 6.08 -23.69
C GLU A 324 -7.86 5.04 -22.57
N TYR A 325 -8.85 5.19 -21.68
CA TYR A 325 -9.15 4.22 -20.63
C TYR A 325 -9.44 2.82 -21.21
N ASP A 326 -10.32 2.73 -22.22
CA ASP A 326 -10.67 1.45 -22.87
C ASP A 326 -9.43 0.79 -23.48
N LYS A 327 -8.59 1.56 -24.17
CA LYS A 327 -7.35 1.04 -24.76
C LYS A 327 -6.43 0.44 -23.69
N ILE A 328 -6.19 1.18 -22.60
CA ILE A 328 -5.35 0.71 -21.48
C ILE A 328 -5.98 -0.52 -20.81
N TYR A 329 -7.31 -0.55 -20.68
CA TYR A 329 -8.04 -1.68 -20.09
C TYR A 329 -7.82 -2.96 -20.88
N TYR A 330 -8.02 -2.93 -22.19
CA TYR A 330 -7.82 -4.12 -23.03
C TYR A 330 -6.35 -4.52 -23.14
N GLU A 331 -5.42 -3.55 -23.17
CA GLU A 331 -3.98 -3.84 -23.10
C GLU A 331 -3.62 -4.56 -21.79
N PHE A 332 -4.11 -4.06 -20.64
CA PHE A 332 -3.88 -4.69 -19.33
C PHE A 332 -4.44 -6.11 -19.27
N ARG A 333 -5.70 -6.31 -19.71
CA ARG A 333 -6.37 -7.61 -19.72
C ARG A 333 -5.66 -8.62 -20.61
N SER A 334 -5.17 -8.19 -21.78
CA SER A 334 -4.43 -9.06 -22.69
C SER A 334 -3.07 -9.47 -22.11
N ALA A 335 -2.37 -8.57 -21.41
CA ALA A 335 -1.12 -8.88 -20.72
C ALA A 335 -1.33 -9.90 -19.58
N GLU A 336 -2.40 -9.73 -18.79
CA GLU A 336 -2.76 -10.66 -17.71
C GLU A 336 -3.08 -12.07 -18.26
N LEU A 337 -3.88 -12.15 -19.32
CA LEU A 337 -4.19 -13.41 -20.00
C LEU A 337 -2.94 -14.10 -20.55
N THR A 338 -2.00 -13.33 -21.12
CA THR A 338 -0.74 -13.85 -21.65
C THR A 338 0.14 -14.42 -20.55
N LEU A 339 0.24 -13.73 -19.41
CA LEU A 339 0.95 -14.21 -18.22
C LEU A 339 0.31 -15.49 -17.66
N GLN A 340 -1.02 -15.56 -17.58
CA GLN A 340 -1.74 -16.75 -17.13
C GLN A 340 -1.50 -17.95 -18.08
N LEU A 341 -1.55 -17.74 -19.39
CA LEU A 341 -1.28 -18.79 -20.39
C LEU A 341 0.17 -19.26 -20.34
N ALA A 342 1.14 -18.35 -20.21
CA ALA A 342 2.55 -18.69 -20.06
C ALA A 342 2.80 -19.56 -18.82
N ARG A 343 2.06 -19.34 -17.74
CA ARG A 343 2.12 -20.15 -16.51
C ARG A 343 1.56 -21.55 -16.69
N VAL A 344 0.42 -21.67 -17.37
CA VAL A 344 -0.14 -22.99 -17.70
C VAL A 344 0.86 -23.78 -18.56
N CYS A 345 1.42 -23.15 -19.59
CA CYS A 345 2.44 -23.78 -20.45
C CYS A 345 3.74 -24.12 -19.69
N ALA A 346 4.19 -23.30 -18.74
CA ALA A 346 5.37 -23.56 -17.92
C ALA A 346 5.12 -24.66 -16.86
N ALA A 347 3.91 -24.75 -16.31
CA ALA A 347 3.53 -25.84 -15.42
C ALA A 347 3.45 -27.18 -16.19
N ASP A 348 3.04 -27.13 -17.46
CA ASP A 348 3.02 -28.30 -18.34
C ASP A 348 4.42 -28.70 -18.82
N SER A 349 5.35 -27.77 -19.04
CA SER A 349 6.73 -28.12 -19.42
C SER A 349 7.52 -28.80 -18.28
N VAL A 350 7.21 -28.49 -17.02
CA VAL A 350 7.76 -29.20 -15.85
C VAL A 350 7.19 -30.63 -15.72
N ARG A 351 5.98 -30.89 -16.24
CA ARG A 351 5.44 -32.27 -16.35
C ARG A 351 6.08 -33.08 -17.48
N TRP A 352 6.75 -32.43 -18.44
CA TRP A 352 7.38 -33.04 -19.60
C TRP A 352 8.91 -32.93 -19.60
N ALA A 353 9.54 -32.98 -18.42
CA ALA A 353 10.96 -33.31 -18.32
C ALA A 353 11.11 -34.83 -18.18
N PRO A 354 11.31 -35.61 -19.27
CA PRO A 354 11.73 -36.98 -19.12
C PRO A 354 13.17 -36.96 -18.60
N GLY A 355 13.43 -37.67 -17.50
CA GLY A 355 14.77 -37.90 -17.00
C GLY A 355 15.67 -38.42 -18.13
N LEU A 356 16.65 -37.62 -18.53
CA LEU A 356 17.72 -38.02 -19.44
C LEU A 356 18.65 -38.98 -18.70
N GLY A 357 18.24 -40.24 -18.63
CA GLY A 357 19.15 -41.37 -18.53
C GLY A 357 19.79 -41.60 -19.90
N HIS A 358 21.12 -41.63 -19.93
CA HIS A 358 21.97 -42.04 -21.05
C HIS A 358 21.39 -43.20 -21.86
N VAL A 359 21.04 -42.97 -23.13
CA VAL A 359 21.11 -44.00 -24.19
C VAL A 359 21.48 -43.30 -25.50
N GLY A 360 22.55 -43.78 -26.14
CA GLY A 360 23.21 -43.15 -27.26
C GLY A 360 22.38 -43.05 -28.53
N TRP A 361 22.61 -41.96 -29.26
CA TRP A 361 22.16 -41.81 -30.64
C TRP A 361 23.39 -41.90 -31.54
N GLY A 362 23.51 -43.06 -32.19
CA GLY A 362 24.26 -43.19 -33.43
C GLY A 362 23.72 -42.19 -34.45
N GLY A 363 24.60 -41.73 -35.34
CA GLY A 363 24.34 -40.62 -36.25
C GLY A 363 23.13 -40.83 -37.15
N TRP A 364 22.84 -39.83 -37.97
CA TRP A 364 22.83 -39.96 -39.43
C TRP A 364 22.93 -38.55 -40.04
N SER A 365 23.64 -38.54 -41.16
CA SER A 365 24.12 -37.44 -41.97
C SER A 365 22.99 -36.63 -42.63
N TRP A 366 23.11 -35.30 -42.61
CA TRP A 366 22.34 -34.40 -43.48
C TRP A 366 23.02 -34.26 -44.86
N ARG A 367 22.31 -34.68 -45.91
CA ARG A 367 22.34 -34.16 -47.30
C ARG A 367 20.87 -34.25 -47.76
N ALA A 368 20.25 -33.28 -48.42
CA ALA A 368 20.68 -32.06 -49.09
C ALA A 368 19.63 -30.96 -48.86
#